data_AF-A0A7K4C716-F1
#
_entry.id   AF-A0A7K4C716-F1
#
_cell.length_a   1.000
_cell.length_b   1.000
_cell.length_c   1.000
_cell.angle_alpha   90.00
_cell.angle_beta   90.00
_cell.angle_gamma   90.00
#
_symmetry.space_group_name_H-M   'P 1'
#
loop_
_entity.id
_entity.type
_entity.pdbx_description
1 polymer ?
#
loop_
_entity_poly.entity_id
_entity_poly.type
_entity_poly.pdbx_seq_one_letter_code
_entity_poly.pdbx_strand_id
1 'polypeptide(L)'
;MVKDKKDVLIRILALGLIILLSVLVYILIVGPIIKNNQSSIYDSGYNQGQGDFLRAMISQIQNQGFVNIPLNQNQSLVLIPYTPQQTQNQ
;
A
#
# COMPACT_ATOMS: atom_id res chain seq x y z
N MET A 1 17.24 12.48 -55.65
CA MET A 1 17.84 11.39 -54.83
C MET A 1 16.83 10.27 -54.69
N VAL A 2 16.95 9.21 -55.49
CA VAL A 2 16.13 8.01 -55.33
C VAL A 2 16.61 7.34 -54.05
N LYS A 3 15.86 7.45 -52.96
CA LYS A 3 16.18 6.77 -51.70
C LYS A 3 16.24 5.27 -52.00
N ASP A 4 17.41 4.68 -51.77
CA ASP A 4 17.60 3.26 -51.92
C ASP A 4 16.57 2.54 -51.02
N LYS A 5 15.71 1.71 -51.62
CA LYS A 5 14.67 0.96 -50.89
C LYS A 5 15.28 0.12 -49.75
N LYS A 6 16.54 -0.27 -49.89
CA LYS A 6 17.36 -0.94 -48.88
C LYS A 6 17.65 -0.06 -47.66
N ASP A 7 17.99 1.22 -47.84
CA ASP A 7 18.24 2.15 -46.73
C ASP A 7 16.95 2.41 -45.92
N VAL A 8 15.82 2.53 -46.62
CA VAL A 8 14.51 2.66 -45.96
C VAL A 8 14.17 1.42 -45.12
N LEU A 9 14.42 0.22 -45.67
CA LEU A 9 14.18 -1.04 -44.97
C LEU A 9 15.07 -1.17 -43.71
N ILE A 10 16.36 -0.84 -43.83
CA ILE A 10 17.32 -0.91 -42.72
C ILE A 10 16.93 0.05 -41.60
N ARG A 11 16.50 1.27 -41.93
CA ARG A 11 16.04 2.24 -40.92
C ARG A 11 14.80 1.77 -40.17
N ILE A 12 13.82 1.19 -40.86
CA ILE A 12 12.61 0.65 -40.23
C ILE A 12 12.96 -0.52 -39.30
N LEU A 13 13.84 -1.41 -39.73
CA LEU A 13 14.31 -2.53 -38.91
C LEU A 13 15.04 -2.05 -37.65
N ALA A 14 15.92 -1.05 -37.78
CA ALA A 14 16.63 -0.44 -36.66
C ALA A 14 15.67 0.24 -35.68
N LEU A 15 14.65 0.94 -36.17
CA LEU A 15 13.62 1.57 -35.33
C LEU A 15 12.82 0.53 -34.55
N GLY A 16 12.45 -0.58 -35.18
CA GLY A 16 11.78 -1.71 -34.52
C GLY A 16 12.63 -2.30 -33.39
N LEU A 17 13.94 -2.43 -33.62
CA LEU A 17 14.90 -2.93 -32.63
C LEU A 17 15.01 -2.00 -31.41
N ILE A 18 15.03 -0.69 -31.62
CA ILE A 18 15.06 0.31 -30.54
C ILE A 18 13.78 0.25 -29.70
N ILE A 19 12.61 0.11 -30.34
CA ILE A 19 11.32 -0.03 -29.64
C ILE A 19 11.33 -1.32 -28.81
N LEU A 20 11.78 -2.43 -29.37
CA LEU A 20 11.85 -3.72 -28.68
C LEU A 20 12.76 -3.64 -27.43
N LEU A 21 13.94 -3.04 -27.58
CA LEU A 21 14.87 -2.79 -26.48
C LEU A 21 14.25 -1.91 -25.39
N SER A 22 13.54 -0.85 -25.78
CA SER A 22 12.87 0.06 -24.84
C SER A 22 11.79 -0.65 -24.02
N VAL A 23 11.01 -1.53 -24.66
CA VAL A 23 9.99 -2.35 -23.98
C VAL A 23 10.64 -3.33 -22.99
N LEU A 24 11.74 -3.98 -23.38
CA LEU A 24 12.48 -4.87 -22.48
C LEU A 24 13.02 -4.14 -21.25
N VAL A 25 13.61 -2.96 -21.43
CA VAL A 25 14.08 -2.11 -20.33
C VAL A 25 12.93 -1.70 -19.40
N TYR A 26 11.79 -1.33 -19.97
CA TYR A 26 10.62 -0.97 -19.17
C TYR A 26 10.10 -2.14 -18.33
N ILE A 27 9.97 -3.33 -18.92
CA ILE A 27 9.45 -4.52 -18.22
C ILE A 27 10.42 -5.00 -17.14
N LEU A 28 11.72 -5.06 -17.44
CA LEU A 28 12.70 -5.68 -16.55
C LEU A 28 13.25 -4.74 -15.47
N ILE A 29 13.27 -3.43 -15.70
CA ILE A 29 13.89 -2.46 -14.79
C ILE A 29 12.84 -1.52 -14.22
N VAL A 30 12.11 -0.81 -15.08
CA VAL A 30 11.19 0.26 -14.65
C VAL A 30 9.98 -0.30 -13.89
N GLY A 31 9.34 -1.35 -14.43
CA GLY A 31 8.20 -2.03 -13.83
C GLY A 31 8.45 -2.51 -12.39
N PRO A 32 9.48 -3.32 -12.13
CA PRO A 32 9.77 -3.80 -10.77
C PRO A 32 10.18 -2.66 -9.83
N ILE A 33 10.94 -1.66 -10.27
CA ILE A 33 11.30 -0.51 -9.42
C ILE A 33 10.04 0.24 -8.97
N ILE A 34 9.12 0.53 -9.89
CA ILE A 34 7.86 1.23 -9.55
C ILE A 34 7.02 0.37 -8.60
N LYS A 35 6.90 -0.93 -8.87
CA LYS A 35 6.12 -1.86 -8.04
C LYS A 35 6.70 -2.03 -6.63
N ASN A 36 8.03 -2.09 -6.49
CA ASN A 36 8.70 -2.26 -5.21
C ASN A 36 8.56 -1.02 -4.33
N ASN A 37 8.61 0.17 -4.94
CA ASN A 37 8.38 1.42 -4.20
C ASN A 37 6.91 1.58 -3.79
N GLN A 38 5.95 1.19 -4.61
CA GLN A 38 4.53 1.27 -4.24
C GLN A 38 4.14 0.27 -3.15
N SER A 39 4.51 -1.01 -3.29
CA SER A 39 4.24 -2.03 -2.27
C SER A 39 4.86 -1.67 -0.91
N SER A 40 6.11 -1.18 -0.91
CA SER A 40 6.75 -0.74 0.33
C SER A 40 6.02 0.42 1.01
N ILE A 41 5.46 1.37 0.27
CA ILE A 41 4.72 2.51 0.87
C ILE A 41 3.37 2.04 1.42
N TYR A 42 2.64 1.20 0.70
CA TYR A 42 1.36 0.67 1.17
C TYR A 42 1.53 -0.26 2.38
N ASP A 43 2.48 -1.19 2.33
CA ASP A 43 2.73 -2.13 3.41
C ASP A 43 3.30 -1.41 4.66
N SER A 44 4.18 -0.43 4.47
CA SER A 44 4.72 0.35 5.59
C SER A 44 3.63 1.22 6.23
N GLY A 45 2.79 1.90 5.45
CA GLY A 45 1.70 2.72 5.96
C GLY A 45 0.61 1.89 6.66
N TYR A 46 0.26 0.73 6.10
CA TYR A 46 -0.73 -0.17 6.70
C TYR A 46 -0.23 -0.80 8.00
N ASN A 47 1.04 -1.22 8.05
CA ASN A 47 1.64 -1.78 9.27
C ASN A 47 1.85 -0.71 10.35
N GLN A 48 2.25 0.51 9.96
CA GLN A 48 2.37 1.65 10.89
C GLN A 48 0.99 2.06 11.44
N GLY A 49 -0.01 2.21 10.58
CA GLY A 49 -1.37 2.60 11.00
C GLY A 49 -2.02 1.60 11.95
N GLN A 50 -1.83 0.29 11.73
CA GLN A 50 -2.30 -0.74 12.66
C GLN A 50 -1.58 -0.65 14.01
N GLY A 51 -0.26 -0.47 14.00
CA GLY A 51 0.53 -0.33 15.24
C GLY A 51 0.10 0.89 16.06
N ASP A 52 -0.11 2.03 15.40
CA ASP A 52 -0.54 3.27 16.05
C ASP A 52 -1.96 3.17 16.60
N PHE A 53 -2.87 2.53 15.85
CA PHE A 53 -4.23 2.28 16.31
C PHE A 53 -4.25 1.42 17.58
N LEU A 54 -3.52 0.30 17.60
CA LEU A 54 -3.45 -0.57 18.78
C LEU A 54 -2.83 0.14 19.99
N ARG A 55 -1.77 0.93 19.78
CA ARG A 55 -1.16 1.75 20.85
C ARG A 55 -2.14 2.77 21.40
N ALA A 56 -2.92 3.43 20.54
CA ALA A 56 -3.95 4.37 20.95
C ALA A 56 -5.06 3.68 21.77
N MET A 57 -5.51 2.50 21.34
CA MET A 57 -6.49 1.71 22.11
C MET A 57 -5.97 1.35 23.50
N ILE A 58 -4.74 0.82 23.59
CA ILE A 58 -4.14 0.46 24.87
C ILE A 58 -4.00 1.68 25.78
N SER A 59 -3.57 2.81 25.23
CA SER A 59 -3.47 4.07 25.97
C SER A 59 -4.83 4.55 26.49
N GLN A 60 -5.90 4.44 25.69
CA GLN A 60 -7.26 4.79 26.13
C GLN A 60 -7.74 3.87 27.25
N ILE A 61 -7.49 2.55 27.16
CA ILE A 61 -7.83 1.60 28.23
C ILE A 61 -7.09 1.96 29.53
N GLN A 62 -5.79 2.26 29.45
CA GLN A 62 -4.98 2.59 30.63
C GLN A 62 -5.40 3.90 31.29
N ASN A 63 -5.78 4.92 30.50
CA ASN A 63 -6.08 6.25 31.03
C ASN A 63 -7.57 6.46 31.38
N GLN A 64 -8.48 5.86 30.61
CA GLN A 64 -9.92 6.11 30.70
C GLN A 64 -10.71 4.86 31.11
N GLY A 65 -10.08 3.68 31.07
CA GLY A 65 -10.75 2.41 31.38
C GLY A 65 -11.67 1.90 30.27
N PHE A 66 -11.69 2.53 29.09
CA PHE A 66 -12.46 2.11 27.91
C PHE A 66 -11.80 2.62 26.63
N VAL A 67 -12.19 2.06 25.48
CA VAL A 67 -11.78 2.54 24.14
C VAL A 67 -12.98 3.20 23.47
N ASN A 68 -12.77 4.35 22.84
CA ASN A 68 -13.76 4.99 21.99
C ASN A 68 -13.30 4.95 20.53
N ILE A 69 -14.01 4.21 19.69
CA ILE A 69 -13.74 4.11 18.25
C ILE A 69 -14.81 4.93 17.50
N PRO A 70 -14.46 6.11 16.95
CA PRO A 70 -15.40 6.87 16.13
C PRO A 70 -15.72 6.09 14.85
N LEU A 71 -17.00 5.84 14.60
CA LEU A 71 -17.47 5.18 13.37
C LEU A 71 -17.80 6.23 12.31
N ASN A 72 -18.43 7.34 12.73
CA ASN A 72 -18.81 8.49 11.92
C ASN A 72 -18.67 9.77 12.78
N GLN A 73 -18.90 10.95 12.20
CA GLN A 73 -18.84 12.24 12.93
C GLN A 73 -19.78 12.29 14.16
N ASN A 74 -20.88 11.52 14.14
CA ASN A 74 -21.92 11.56 15.17
C ASN A 74 -22.10 10.22 15.89
N GLN A 75 -21.27 9.20 15.62
CA GLN A 75 -21.44 7.86 16.17
C GLN A 75 -20.08 7.28 16.55
N SER A 76 -20.00 6.72 17.75
CA SER A 76 -18.80 6.07 18.23
C SER A 76 -19.14 4.77 18.95
N LEU A 77 -18.30 3.75 18.76
CA LEU A 77 -18.36 2.48 19.46
C LEU A 77 -17.49 2.57 20.71
N VAL A 78 -18.10 2.36 21.86
CA VAL A 78 -17.39 2.31 23.15
C VAL A 78 -17.17 0.85 23.54
N LEU A 79 -15.91 0.47 23.71
CA LEU A 79 -15.51 -0.84 24.19
C LEU A 79 -15.07 -0.73 25.65
N ILE A 80 -15.75 -1.45 26.53
CA ILE A 80 -15.46 -1.49 27.96
C ILE A 80 -14.82 -2.84 28.30
N PRO A 81 -13.77 -2.87 29.14
CA PRO A 81 -13.18 -4.10 29.65
C PRO A 81 -14.22 -4.91 30.39
N TYR A 82 -14.33 -6.20 30.07
CA TYR A 82 -15.21 -7.10 30.79
C TYR A 82 -14.67 -7.34 32.21
N THR A 83 -15.41 -6.88 33.22
CA THR A 83 -15.19 -7.25 34.61
C THR A 83 -16.15 -8.40 34.95
N PRO A 84 -15.67 -9.64 35.17
CA PRO A 84 -16.54 -10.73 35.60
C PRO A 84 -17.17 -10.36 36.94
N GLN A 85 -18.50 -10.30 36.96
CA GLN A 85 -19.24 -10.17 38.22
C GLN A 85 -18.98 -11.46 39.00
N GLN A 86 -18.27 -11.36 40.12
CA GLN A 86 -18.23 -12.45 41.08
C GLN A 86 -19.66 -12.64 41.58
N THR A 87 -20.32 -13.71 41.13
CA THR A 87 -21.61 -14.14 41.64
C THR A 87 -21.44 -14.40 43.13
N GLN A 88 -21.79 -13.41 43.94
CA GLN A 88 -21.77 -13.51 45.39
C GLN A 88 -22.96 -14.39 45.78
N ASN A 89 -22.75 -15.70 45.77
CA ASN A 89 -23.69 -16.66 46.33
C ASN A 89 -23.83 -16.34 47.83
N GLN A 90 -24.98 -15.82 48.23
CA GLN A 90 -25.45 -15.79 49.62
C GLN A 90 -26.06 -17.14 49.97
#